data_AF-A0A525DEF6-F1
#
_entry.id   AF-A0A525DEF6-F1
#
_cell.length_a   1.000
_cell.length_b   1.000
_cell.length_c   1.000
_cell.angle_alpha   90.00
_cell.angle_beta   90.00
_cell.angle_gamma   90.00
#
_symmetry.space_group_name_H-M   'P 1'
#
loop_
_entity.id
_entity.type
_entity.pdbx_description
1 polymer ?
#
loop_
_entity_poly.entity_id
_entity_poly.type
_entity_poly.pdbx_seq_one_letter_code
_entity_poly.pdbx_strand_id
1 'polypeptide(L)' 'GVAEVVGTGQVIIVDGCGIGVSNIMDIKPGEPIAVENVRIHSLVDGYGYNFKKRQFLKPSSLSMQEKL' A
#
# COMPACT_ATOMS: atom_id res chain seq x y z
N GLY A 1 -4.27 8.89 -7.64
CA GLY A 1 -5.48 8.34 -8.28
C GLY A 1 -5.95 7.13 -7.50
N VAL A 2 -6.77 6.31 -8.12
CA VAL A 2 -7.10 4.95 -7.68
C VAL A 2 -6.37 3.97 -8.60
N ALA A 3 -5.87 2.86 -8.05
CA ALA A 3 -5.41 1.72 -8.85
C ALA A 3 -6.22 0.48 -8.52
N GLU A 4 -6.51 -0.31 -9.53
CA GLU A 4 -7.07 -1.65 -9.44
C GLU A 4 -5.99 -2.67 -9.82
N VAL A 5 -6.01 -3.82 -9.16
CA VAL A 5 -5.18 -4.97 -9.53
C VAL A 5 -5.92 -5.82 -10.53
N VAL A 6 -5.25 -6.14 -11.63
CA VAL A 6 -5.76 -7.00 -12.69
C VAL A 6 -4.77 -8.13 -12.94
N GLY A 7 -5.26 -9.37 -12.99
CA GLY A 7 -4.49 -10.58 -13.25
C GLY A 7 -4.26 -11.43 -12.00
N THR A 8 -3.65 -12.60 -12.21
CA THR A 8 -3.53 -13.66 -11.19
C THR A 8 -2.42 -13.44 -10.16
N GLY A 9 -1.62 -12.39 -10.33
CA GLY A 9 -0.53 -12.05 -9.43
C GLY A 9 -0.98 -11.37 -8.14
N GLN A 10 -0.01 -11.10 -7.28
CA GLN A 10 -0.20 -10.33 -6.04
C GLN A 10 0.47 -8.97 -6.17
N VAL A 11 -0.20 -7.92 -5.69
CA VAL A 11 0.38 -6.59 -5.54
C VAL A 11 0.46 -6.26 -4.05
N ILE A 12 1.64 -5.86 -3.60
CA ILE A 12 1.86 -5.40 -2.24
C ILE A 12 2.15 -3.91 -2.27
N ILE A 13 1.35 -3.14 -1.53
CA ILE A 13 1.61 -1.72 -1.26
C ILE A 13 2.20 -1.62 0.13
N VAL A 14 3.44 -1.11 0.20
CA VAL A 14 4.12 -0.78 1.46
C VAL A 14 3.93 0.71 1.71
N ASP A 15 3.09 1.05 2.68
CA ASP A 15 2.76 2.42 3.05
C ASP A 15 3.56 2.87 4.28
N GLY A 16 4.57 3.69 4.03
CA GLY A 16 5.45 4.27 5.05
C GLY A 16 4.98 5.62 5.63
N CYS A 17 3.81 6.15 5.25
CA CYS A 17 3.38 7.47 5.74
C CYS A 17 3.07 7.50 7.23
N GLY A 18 2.85 6.33 7.86
CA GLY A 18 2.71 6.21 9.31
C GLY A 18 4.05 6.12 10.05
N ILE A 19 5.18 5.97 9.37
CA ILE A 19 6.47 5.75 10.04
C ILE A 19 6.81 6.95 10.91
N GLY A 20 6.91 6.70 12.21
CA GLY A 20 7.37 7.69 13.19
C GLY A 20 8.86 7.53 13.52
N VAL A 21 9.30 6.28 13.69
CA VAL A 21 10.69 5.95 14.06
C VAL A 21 11.27 4.95 13.06
N SER A 22 12.51 5.21 12.65
CA SER A 22 13.36 4.27 11.92
C SER A 22 14.83 4.55 12.19
N ASN A 23 15.68 3.51 12.12
CA ASN A 23 17.13 3.63 12.22
C ASN A 23 17.82 3.93 10.87
N ILE A 24 17.08 4.25 9.81
CA ILE A 24 17.62 4.35 8.44
C ILE A 24 18.78 5.36 8.30
N MET A 25 18.81 6.38 9.15
CA MET A 25 19.86 7.40 9.13
C MET A 25 21.16 6.94 9.81
N ASP A 26 21.11 5.87 10.62
CA ASP A 26 22.20 5.43 11.50
C ASP A 26 22.90 4.15 11.00
N ILE A 27 22.43 3.57 9.89
CA ILE A 27 22.91 2.29 9.37
C ILE A 27 23.62 2.43 8.02
N LYS A 28 24.47 1.47 7.68
CA LYS A 28 25.15 1.35 6.38
C LYS A 28 24.33 0.50 5.39
N PRO A 29 24.55 0.64 4.06
CA PRO A 29 23.96 -0.27 3.10
C PRO A 29 24.24 -1.74 3.43
N GLY A 30 23.19 -2.56 3.46
CA GLY A 30 23.26 -3.98 3.81
C GLY A 30 23.01 -4.31 5.28
N GLU A 31 22.93 -3.31 6.17
CA GLU A 31 22.56 -3.50 7.57
C GLU A 31 21.02 -3.56 7.74
N PRO A 32 20.52 -4.20 8.83
CA PRO A 32 19.09 -4.36 9.05
C PRO A 32 18.40 -3.04 9.43
N ILE A 33 17.19 -2.84 8.88
CA ILE A 33 16.34 -1.69 9.17
C ILE A 33 15.35 -2.03 10.28
N ALA A 34 15.35 -1.21 11.33
CA ALA A 34 14.26 -1.10 12.28
C ALA A 34 13.32 0.03 11.83
N VAL A 35 12.02 -0.25 11.80
CA VAL A 35 10.99 0.70 11.41
C VAL A 35 9.67 0.33 12.08
N GLU A 36 8.94 1.32 12.58
CA GLU A 36 7.61 1.10 13.17
C GLU A 36 6.49 1.72 12.34
N ASN A 37 5.27 1.21 12.53
CA ASN A 37 4.05 1.76 11.94
C ASN A 37 4.03 1.82 10.39
N VAL A 38 4.71 0.85 9.76
CA VAL A 38 4.54 0.56 8.34
C VAL A 38 3.21 -0.17 8.14
N ARG A 39 2.38 0.30 7.22
CA ARG A 39 1.16 -0.41 6.82
C ARG A 39 1.41 -1.19 5.53
N ILE A 40 1.00 -2.46 5.51
CA ILE A 40 1.09 -3.29 4.32
C ILE A 40 -0.33 -3.58 3.83
N HIS A 41 -0.57 -3.32 2.55
CA HIS A 41 -1.78 -3.74 1.87
C HIS A 41 -1.41 -4.81 0.84
N SER A 42 -2.02 -5.98 0.96
CA SER A 42 -1.88 -7.06 -0.02
C SER A 42 -3.16 -7.13 -0.85
N LEU A 43 -3.01 -7.04 -2.16
CA LEU A 43 -4.10 -6.98 -3.12
C LEU A 43 -3.93 -8.06 -4.19
N VAL A 44 -5.06 -8.52 -4.69
CA VAL A 44 -5.20 -9.46 -5.81
C VAL A 44 -6.25 -8.92 -6.76
N ASP A 45 -6.48 -9.62 -7.88
CA ASP A 45 -7.47 -9.28 -8.90
C ASP A 45 -8.79 -8.71 -8.33
N GLY A 46 -9.24 -7.60 -8.92
CA GLY A 46 -10.49 -6.91 -8.56
C GLY A 46 -10.43 -6.09 -7.26
N TYR A 47 -9.33 -6.11 -6.51
CA TYR A 47 -9.12 -5.18 -5.40
C TYR A 47 -8.36 -3.94 -5.85
N GLY A 48 -8.47 -2.87 -5.08
CA GLY A 48 -7.79 -1.63 -5.41
C GLY A 48 -7.34 -0.82 -4.21
N TYR A 49 -6.66 0.28 -4.52
CA TYR A 49 -6.16 1.22 -3.53
C TYR A 49 -6.37 2.66 -3.98
N ASN A 50 -6.96 3.47 -3.11
CA ASN A 50 -7.06 4.90 -3.30
C ASN A 50 -5.85 5.59 -2.66
N PHE A 51 -4.90 6.05 -3.46
CA PHE A 51 -3.68 6.70 -2.95
C PHE A 51 -3.93 8.08 -2.33
N LYS A 52 -5.00 8.77 -2.72
CA LYS A 52 -5.34 10.07 -2.13
C LYS A 52 -5.89 9.89 -0.71
N LYS A 53 -6.77 8.90 -0.52
CA LYS A 53 -7.40 8.58 0.77
C LYS A 53 -6.60 7.58 1.60
N ARG A 54 -5.55 6.98 1.03
CA ARG A 54 -4.77 5.87 1.61
C ARG A 54 -5.68 4.73 2.07
N GLN A 55 -6.54 4.27 1.16
CA GLN A 55 -7.63 3.37 1.50
C GLN A 55 -7.63 2.12 0.62
N PHE A 56 -7.71 0.96 1.26
CA PHE A 56 -7.97 -0.33 0.63
C PHE A 56 -9.41 -0.39 0.11
N LEU A 57 -9.57 -0.85 -1.13
CA LEU A 57 -10.86 -0.94 -1.82
C LEU A 57 -11.16 -2.40 -2.15
N LYS A 58 -12.35 -2.84 -1.74
CA LYS A 58 -12.94 -4.10 -2.19
C LYS A 58 -13.51 -3.93 -3.60
N PRO A 59 -13.71 -5.01 -4.37
CA PRO A 59 -14.28 -4.94 -5.73
C PRO A 59 -15.56 -4.10 -5.82
N SER A 60 -16.46 -4.24 -4.84
CA SER A 60 -17.71 -3.46 -4.79
C SER A 60 -17.50 -1.94 -4.63
N SER A 61 -16.37 -1.52 -4.04
CA SER A 61 -16.06 -0.11 -3.79
C SER A 61 -15.40 0.57 -4.99
N LEU A 62 -14.76 -0.21 -5.88
CA LEU A 62 -14.15 0.27 -7.13
C LEU A 62 -15.21 0.68 -8.15
N SER A 63 -16.19 -0.19 -8.39
CA SER A 63 -17.27 0.06 -9.35
C SER A 63 -18.18 1.25 -9.00
N MET A 64 -18.14 1.73 -7.74
CA MET A 64 -18.81 2.98 -7.34
C MET A 64 -17.98 4.23 -7.59
N GLN A 65 -16.65 4.12 -7.63
CA GLN A 65 -15.75 5.26 -7.87
C GLN A 65 -15.57 5.57 -9.36
N GLU A 66 -15.78 4.60 -10.24
CA GLU A 66 -15.78 4.81 -11.70
C GLU A 66 -17.05 5.52 -12.21
N LYS A 67 -18.12 5.55 -11.39
CA LYS A 67 -19.40 6.19 -11.73
C LYS A 67 -19.52 7.65 -11.27
N LEU A 68 -18.45 8.21 -10.71
CA LEU A 68 -18.34 9.59 -10.22
C LEU A 68 -17.27 10.33 -11.02
#